data_AF-A0A251TRC5-F1
#
_entry.id   AF-A0A251TRC5-F1
#
_cell.length_a   1.000
_cell.length_b   1.000
_cell.length_c   1.000
_cell.angle_alpha   90.00
_cell.angle_beta   90.00
_cell.angle_gamma   90.00
#
_symmetry.space_group_name_H-M   'P 1'
#
loop_
_entity.id
_entity.type
_entity.pdbx_description
1 polymer ?
#
loop_
_entity_poly.entity_id
_entity_poly.type
_entity_poly.pdbx_seq_one_letter_code
_entity_poly.pdbx_strand_id
1 'polypeptide(L)'
;MMMRKYSRIRKWSVGLSGGKDRIAVIRASGKCGIIKMISKVRDSKRYKAVIIRIDSLGGDGLASDLMWREIKLLAESKPVVASLVDMAGSGGYQMAMSANAIVSENLTLTGSIGVVSFKFNMEKLYEKIGCNEEVVSKGRYAELYTDARSFRPDEQKLFVEQAQYMY
;
A
#
# COMPACT_ATOMS: atom_id res chain seq x y z
N MET A 1 -5.30 -6.06 -19.30
CA MET A 1 -4.76 -5.69 -20.62
C MET A 1 -5.09 -4.23 -20.92
N MET A 2 -4.25 -3.26 -20.57
CA MET A 2 -4.47 -1.83 -20.91
C MET A 2 -3.17 -0.99 -20.78
N MET A 3 -2.14 -1.31 -21.57
CA MET A 3 -0.84 -0.60 -21.58
C MET A 3 -0.53 0.09 -22.92
N ARG A 4 -1.51 0.65 -23.64
CA ARG A 4 -1.25 1.21 -24.99
C ARG A 4 -1.64 2.67 -25.24
N LYS A 5 -2.36 3.36 -24.34
CA LYS A 5 -2.95 4.66 -24.71
C LYS A 5 -2.09 5.91 -24.44
N TYR A 6 -1.01 5.82 -23.66
CA TYR A 6 -0.16 6.99 -23.33
C TYR A 6 1.28 6.92 -23.86
N SER A 7 1.66 5.90 -24.65
CA SER A 7 3.07 5.69 -25.06
C SER A 7 3.44 6.26 -26.44
N ARG A 8 2.57 7.04 -27.09
CA ARG A 8 2.74 7.47 -28.49
C ARG A 8 3.07 8.95 -28.70
N ILE A 9 3.52 9.65 -27.65
CA ILE A 9 4.07 11.00 -27.83
C ILE A 9 5.51 10.85 -28.35
N ARG A 10 5.79 11.39 -29.54
CA ARG A 10 7.13 11.35 -30.12
C ARG A 10 8.04 12.27 -29.29
N LYS A 11 9.21 11.81 -28.87
CA LYS A 11 10.09 12.58 -27.96
C LYS A 11 10.39 14.01 -28.44
N TRP A 12 10.53 14.20 -29.75
CA TRP A 12 10.77 15.52 -30.33
C TRP A 12 9.56 16.47 -30.23
N SER A 13 8.32 15.97 -30.14
CA SER A 13 7.12 16.80 -30.07
C SER A 13 6.94 17.49 -28.72
N VAL A 14 7.78 17.17 -27.74
CA VAL A 14 7.82 17.80 -26.41
C VAL A 14 9.21 18.38 -26.09
N GLY A 15 10.03 18.63 -27.12
CA GLY A 15 11.36 19.22 -26.95
C GLY A 15 12.39 18.31 -26.26
N LEU A 16 12.10 17.02 -26.09
CA LEU A 16 13.01 16.06 -25.47
C LEU A 16 14.00 15.51 -26.52
N SER A 17 15.21 16.06 -26.55
CA SER A 17 16.35 15.41 -27.22
C SER A 17 16.77 14.18 -26.41
N GLY A 18 16.94 13.04 -27.08
CA GLY A 18 17.13 11.76 -26.39
C GLY A 18 18.47 11.63 -25.68
N GLY A 19 18.48 11.70 -24.35
CA GLY A 19 19.62 11.30 -23.53
C GLY A 19 19.80 9.77 -23.45
N LYS A 20 21.05 9.30 -23.22
CA LYS A 20 21.35 7.88 -22.92
C LYS A 20 20.76 7.47 -21.57
N ASP A 21 20.74 8.40 -20.62
CA ASP A 21 20.22 8.20 -19.28
C ASP A 21 18.70 8.14 -19.27
N ARG A 22 18.16 7.24 -18.44
CA ARG A 22 16.72 7.00 -18.33
C ARG A 22 16.24 7.20 -16.91
N ILE A 23 15.02 7.71 -16.80
CA ILE A 23 14.25 7.76 -15.56
C ILE A 23 13.22 6.63 -15.62
N ALA A 24 13.17 5.78 -14.59
CA ALA A 24 12.14 4.76 -14.48
C ALA A 24 10.85 5.40 -13.95
N VAL A 25 9.71 5.08 -14.55
CA VAL A 25 8.40 5.47 -14.02
C VAL A 25 7.69 4.20 -13.59
N ILE A 26 7.38 4.11 -12.30
CA ILE A 26 6.73 2.96 -11.67
C ILE A 26 5.36 3.42 -11.16
N ARG A 27 4.29 2.73 -11.54
CA ARG A 27 2.95 3.00 -11.00
C ARG A 27 2.66 2.08 -9.84
N ALA A 28 2.30 2.63 -8.69
CA ALA A 28 1.93 1.92 -7.48
C ALA A 28 0.45 2.15 -7.18
N SER A 29 -0.33 1.06 -7.13
CA SER A 29 -1.78 1.09 -6.90
C SER A 29 -2.21 0.24 -5.69
N GLY A 30 -1.46 0.32 -4.58
CA GLY A 30 -1.75 -0.42 -3.34
C GLY A 30 -1.53 -1.94 -3.38
N LYS A 31 -0.95 -2.49 -4.47
CA LYS A 31 -0.65 -3.93 -4.61
C LYS A 31 0.86 -4.21 -4.58
N CYS A 32 1.25 -5.26 -3.87
CA CYS A 32 2.65 -5.71 -3.66
C CYS A 32 3.36 -6.21 -4.95
N GLY A 33 2.66 -6.39 -6.07
CA GLY A 33 3.21 -6.98 -7.30
C GLY A 33 4.38 -6.22 -7.96
N ILE A 34 4.71 -5.02 -7.47
CA ILE A 34 5.73 -4.14 -8.04
C ILE A 34 7.07 -4.23 -7.31
N ILE A 35 7.15 -4.90 -6.14
CA ILE A 35 8.40 -5.06 -5.37
C ILE A 35 9.55 -5.61 -6.22
N LYS A 36 9.29 -6.70 -6.97
CA LYS A 36 10.31 -7.30 -7.86
C LYS A 36 10.79 -6.33 -8.94
N MET A 37 9.93 -5.40 -9.39
CA MET A 37 10.30 -4.38 -10.37
C MET A 37 11.16 -3.29 -9.74
N ILE A 38 10.86 -2.86 -8.52
CA ILE A 38 11.65 -1.88 -7.75
C ILE A 38 13.08 -2.40 -7.55
N SER A 39 13.22 -3.65 -7.10
CA SER A 39 14.54 -4.30 -6.95
C SER A 39 15.31 -4.36 -8.28
N LYS A 40 14.68 -4.76 -9.39
CA LYS A 40 15.33 -4.76 -10.72
C LYS A 40 15.78 -3.36 -11.16
N VAL A 41 15.01 -2.33 -10.84
CA VAL A 41 15.36 -0.93 -11.17
C VAL A 41 16.50 -0.43 -10.30
N ARG A 42 16.54 -0.82 -9.02
CA ARG A 42 17.65 -0.54 -8.10
C ARG A 42 18.97 -1.05 -8.65
N ASP A 43 19.02 -2.31 -9.08
CA ASP A 43 20.27 -2.96 -9.51
C ASP A 43 20.71 -2.55 -10.94
N SER A 44 19.82 -1.94 -11.72
CA SER A 44 20.08 -1.59 -13.12
C SER A 44 20.80 -0.25 -13.29
N LYS A 45 22.03 -0.27 -13.84
CA LYS A 45 22.80 0.95 -14.19
C LYS A 45 22.15 1.83 -15.27
N ARG A 46 21.12 1.32 -15.97
CA ARG A 46 20.39 2.02 -17.03
C ARG A 46 19.53 3.18 -16.52
N TYR A 47 19.04 3.06 -15.30
CA TYR A 47 18.15 4.05 -14.69
C TYR A 47 18.94 4.91 -13.71
N LYS A 48 18.88 6.23 -13.89
CA LYS A 48 19.57 7.21 -13.05
C LYS A 48 18.70 7.77 -11.94
N ALA A 49 17.39 7.78 -12.14
CA ALA A 49 16.39 8.19 -11.15
C ALA A 49 15.09 7.42 -11.35
N VAL A 50 14.19 7.50 -10.37
CA VAL A 50 12.89 6.83 -10.39
C VAL A 50 11.79 7.81 -9.99
N ILE A 51 10.67 7.77 -10.71
CA ILE A 51 9.42 8.41 -10.33
C ILE A 51 8.43 7.31 -9.95
N ILE A 52 7.90 7.36 -8.74
CA ILE A 52 6.85 6.46 -8.26
C ILE A 52 5.54 7.21 -8.31
N ARG A 53 4.67 6.82 -9.24
CA ARG A 53 3.32 7.34 -9.40
C ARG A 53 2.39 6.59 -8.46
N ILE A 54 1.91 7.25 -7.41
CA ILE A 54 1.10 6.62 -6.35
C ILE A 54 -0.36 7.01 -6.55
N ASP A 55 -1.20 6.00 -6.77
CA ASP A 55 -2.65 6.13 -6.88
C ASP A 55 -3.31 5.03 -6.05
N SER A 56 -3.46 5.28 -4.75
CA SER A 56 -3.79 4.27 -3.73
C SER A 56 -4.57 4.88 -2.55
N LEU A 57 -5.71 4.27 -2.22
CA LEU A 57 -6.46 4.56 -1.00
C LEU A 57 -5.75 4.06 0.28
N GLY A 58 -4.77 3.16 0.11
CA GLY A 58 -4.16 2.40 1.21
C GLY A 58 -4.67 0.96 1.21
N GLY A 59 -4.75 0.35 2.38
CA GLY A 59 -5.27 -1.01 2.56
C GLY A 59 -4.38 -1.83 3.49
N ASP A 60 -3.78 -2.89 2.94
CA ASP A 60 -3.01 -3.86 3.71
C ASP A 60 -1.73 -3.23 4.30
N GLY A 61 -1.62 -3.27 5.64
CA GLY A 61 -0.49 -2.68 6.37
C GLY A 61 0.85 -3.35 6.04
N LEU A 62 0.87 -4.69 5.93
CA LEU A 62 2.08 -5.44 5.61
C LEU A 62 2.58 -5.14 4.18
N ALA A 63 1.69 -5.13 3.20
CA ALA A 63 2.03 -4.78 1.82
C ALA A 63 2.56 -3.35 1.72
N SER A 64 1.98 -2.43 2.49
CA SER A 64 2.40 -1.03 2.54
C SER A 64 3.80 -0.89 3.16
N ASP A 65 4.09 -1.63 4.24
CA ASP A 65 5.41 -1.67 4.88
C ASP A 65 6.48 -2.30 3.97
N LEU A 66 6.17 -3.43 3.32
CA LEU A 66 7.08 -4.05 2.37
C LEU A 66 7.41 -3.14 1.19
N MET A 67 6.42 -2.40 0.67
CA MET A 67 6.63 -1.41 -0.37
C MET A 67 7.46 -0.24 0.14
N TRP A 68 7.16 0.29 1.34
CA TRP A 68 7.94 1.34 1.99
C TRP A 68 9.42 0.96 2.09
N ARG A 69 9.70 -0.26 2.57
CA ARG A 69 11.06 -0.79 2.70
C ARG A 69 11.78 -0.84 1.35
N GLU A 70 11.15 -1.34 0.31
CA GLU A 70 11.79 -1.48 -1.00
C GLU A 70 12.03 -0.13 -1.68
N ILE A 71 11.11 0.83 -1.52
CA ILE A 71 11.30 2.19 -2.00
C ILE A 71 12.40 2.90 -1.21
N LYS A 72 12.48 2.68 0.11
CA LYS A 72 13.56 3.22 0.96
C LYS A 72 14.93 2.75 0.48
N LEU A 73 15.10 1.44 0.28
CA LEU A 73 16.34 0.85 -0.25
C LEU A 73 16.67 1.36 -1.66
N LEU A 74 15.65 1.62 -2.49
CA LEU A 74 15.87 2.24 -3.79
C LEU A 74 16.37 3.69 -3.64
N ALA A 75 15.77 4.47 -2.74
CA ALA A 75 16.10 5.88 -2.47
C ALA A 75 17.50 6.07 -1.86
N GLU A 76 18.05 5.05 -1.21
CA GLU A 76 19.44 5.02 -0.74
C GLU A 76 20.45 4.87 -1.91
N SER A 77 20.03 4.25 -3.00
CA SER A 77 20.90 3.98 -4.16
C SER A 77 20.79 5.02 -5.27
N LYS A 78 19.60 5.61 -5.46
CA LYS A 78 19.26 6.49 -6.59
C LYS A 78 18.18 7.49 -6.16
N PRO A 79 18.13 8.69 -6.76
CA PRO A 79 17.05 9.64 -6.53
C PRO A 79 15.67 9.04 -6.87
N VAL A 80 14.75 9.11 -5.91
CA VAL A 80 13.35 8.70 -6.02
C VAL A 80 12.44 9.89 -5.73
N VAL A 81 11.53 10.17 -6.64
CA VAL A 81 10.45 11.15 -6.44
C VAL A 81 9.11 10.40 -6.39
N ALA A 82 8.37 10.55 -5.30
CA ALA A 82 6.98 10.15 -5.23
C ALA A 82 6.12 11.24 -5.88
N SER A 83 5.32 10.86 -6.87
CA SER A 83 4.33 11.72 -7.52
C SER A 83 2.96 11.17 -7.17
N LEU A 84 2.26 11.87 -6.28
CA LEU A 84 0.92 11.52 -5.86
C LEU A 84 -0.05 11.89 -6.99
N VAL A 85 -0.96 10.97 -7.32
CA VAL A 85 -1.97 11.15 -8.38
C VAL A 85 -3.26 11.68 -7.74
N ASP A 86 -4.41 11.07 -8.00
CA ASP A 86 -5.70 11.55 -7.51
C ASP A 86 -5.88 11.19 -6.03
N MET A 87 -5.40 10.01 -5.62
CA MET A 87 -5.48 9.51 -4.25
C MET A 87 -4.16 8.87 -3.78
N ALA A 88 -3.69 9.23 -2.59
CA ALA A 88 -2.51 8.63 -1.94
C ALA A 88 -2.66 8.66 -0.41
N GLY A 89 -3.69 7.99 0.12
CA GLY A 89 -3.97 7.93 1.57
C GLY A 89 -3.43 6.67 2.24
N SER A 90 -3.33 6.71 3.58
CA SER A 90 -2.96 5.57 4.45
C SER A 90 -1.66 4.92 3.96
N GLY A 91 -1.67 3.63 3.61
CA GLY A 91 -0.51 2.93 3.03
C GLY A 91 0.07 3.59 1.76
N GLY A 92 -0.74 4.31 0.99
CA GLY A 92 -0.30 5.14 -0.13
C GLY A 92 0.63 6.28 0.30
N TYR A 93 0.25 6.98 1.38
CA TYR A 93 1.07 8.03 1.97
C TYR A 93 2.32 7.46 2.64
N GLN A 94 2.19 6.34 3.35
CA GLN A 94 3.33 5.61 3.92
C GLN A 94 4.39 5.36 2.84
N MET A 95 4.04 4.71 1.73
CA MET A 95 4.97 4.50 0.61
C MET A 95 5.65 5.79 0.13
N ALA A 96 4.91 6.90 0.01
CA ALA A 96 5.46 8.17 -0.45
C ALA A 96 6.56 8.71 0.47
N MET A 97 6.42 8.52 1.79
CA MET A 97 7.39 8.98 2.80
C MET A 97 8.79 8.36 2.67
N SER A 98 8.92 7.23 1.98
CA SER A 98 10.21 6.58 1.74
C SER A 98 11.01 7.16 0.57
N ALA A 99 10.40 8.02 -0.25
CA ALA A 99 11.07 8.70 -1.37
C ALA A 99 11.89 9.91 -0.91
N ASN A 100 12.80 10.41 -1.75
CA ASN A 100 13.61 11.60 -1.43
C ASN A 100 12.80 12.90 -1.53
N ALA A 101 11.79 12.93 -2.40
CA ALA A 101 10.89 14.06 -2.55
C ALA A 101 9.46 13.57 -2.85
N ILE A 102 8.48 14.30 -2.36
CA ILE A 102 7.05 14.05 -2.60
C ILE A 102 6.48 15.26 -3.33
N VAL A 103 5.78 15.02 -4.44
CA VAL A 103 5.08 16.03 -5.23
C VAL A 103 3.61 15.61 -5.35
N SER A 104 2.71 16.55 -5.14
CA SER A 104 1.25 16.36 -5.26
C SER A 104 0.62 17.52 -6.01
N GLU A 105 -0.53 17.27 -6.62
CA GLU A 105 -1.39 18.33 -7.14
C GLU A 105 -2.22 18.92 -5.99
N ASN A 106 -2.72 20.15 -6.15
CA ASN A 106 -3.53 20.81 -5.12
C ASN A 106 -4.81 20.03 -4.75
N LEU A 107 -5.33 19.22 -5.68
CA LEU A 107 -6.55 18.43 -5.49
C LEU A 107 -6.28 16.96 -5.15
N THR A 108 -5.02 16.56 -5.00
CA THR A 108 -4.67 15.19 -4.59
C THR A 108 -5.19 14.93 -3.18
N LEU A 109 -5.98 13.87 -3.01
CA LEU A 109 -6.40 13.39 -1.71
C LEU A 109 -5.28 12.55 -1.10
N THR A 110 -4.75 12.96 0.05
CA THR A 110 -3.60 12.31 0.70
C THR A 110 -3.73 12.36 2.22
N GLY A 111 -2.75 11.80 2.94
CA GLY A 111 -2.78 11.69 4.40
C GLY A 111 -3.49 10.42 4.84
N SER A 112 -4.56 10.52 5.62
CA SER A 112 -5.22 9.36 6.26
C SER A 112 -4.21 8.53 7.08
N ILE A 113 -3.41 9.24 7.89
CA ILE A 113 -2.41 8.66 8.78
C ILE A 113 -3.13 8.08 9.98
N GLY A 114 -3.28 6.76 9.99
CA GLY A 114 -4.03 6.04 11.00
C GLY A 114 -4.16 4.57 10.67
N VAL A 115 -4.44 3.77 11.69
CA VAL A 115 -4.72 2.33 11.55
C VAL A 115 -6.15 2.08 12.00
N VAL A 116 -6.89 1.35 11.17
CA VAL A 116 -8.22 0.84 11.52
C VAL A 116 -8.18 -0.67 11.52
N SER A 117 -8.65 -1.26 12.60
CA SER A 117 -8.85 -2.70 12.73
C SER A 117 -10.27 -2.93 13.21
N PHE A 118 -10.99 -3.83 12.55
CA PHE A 118 -12.34 -4.17 12.92
C PHE A 118 -12.59 -5.65 12.65
N LYS A 119 -13.57 -6.22 13.36
CA LYS A 119 -14.19 -7.48 12.99
C LYS A 119 -15.70 -7.30 12.99
N PHE A 120 -16.39 -8.13 12.22
CA PHE A 120 -17.84 -8.18 12.32
C PHE A 120 -18.24 -8.94 13.59
N ASN A 121 -19.38 -8.56 14.16
CA ASN A 121 -20.10 -9.42 15.09
C ASN A 121 -21.48 -9.67 14.47
N MET A 122 -21.68 -10.90 14.01
CA MET A 122 -22.89 -11.40 13.36
C MET A 122 -23.72 -12.31 14.27
N GLU A 123 -23.39 -12.43 15.56
CA GLU A 123 -24.12 -13.22 16.58
C GLU A 123 -25.64 -13.03 16.47
N LYS A 124 -26.11 -11.78 16.54
CA LYS A 124 -27.54 -11.43 16.44
C LYS A 124 -28.14 -11.68 15.05
N LEU A 125 -27.32 -11.70 14.00
CA LEU A 125 -27.78 -12.03 12.66
C LEU A 125 -28.02 -13.53 12.56
N TYR A 126 -27.08 -14.34 13.05
CA TYR A 126 -27.16 -15.80 13.07
C TYR A 126 -28.36 -16.28 13.88
N GLU A 127 -28.61 -15.70 15.05
CA GLU A 127 -29.82 -15.95 15.86
C GLU A 127 -31.12 -15.71 15.06
N LYS A 128 -31.19 -14.59 14.31
CA LYS A 128 -32.40 -14.21 13.55
C LYS A 128 -32.70 -15.15 12.38
N ILE A 129 -31.67 -15.69 11.75
CA ILE A 129 -31.83 -16.57 10.58
C ILE A 129 -31.84 -18.06 10.98
N GLY A 130 -31.73 -18.37 12.28
CA GLY A 130 -31.66 -19.73 12.78
C GLY A 130 -30.38 -20.47 12.35
N CYS A 131 -29.30 -19.75 12.08
CA CYS A 131 -28.00 -20.34 11.75
C CYS A 131 -27.23 -20.54 13.06
N ASN A 132 -26.82 -21.79 13.33
CA ASN A 132 -25.97 -22.11 14.47
C ASN A 132 -24.59 -22.50 13.97
N GLU A 133 -23.56 -21.84 14.49
CA GLU A 133 -22.17 -22.15 14.20
C GLU A 133 -21.61 -23.05 15.33
N GLU A 134 -21.23 -24.27 14.98
CA GLU A 134 -20.51 -25.17 15.89
C GLU A 134 -19.01 -25.06 15.63
N VAL A 135 -18.24 -24.60 16.63
CA VAL A 135 -16.80 -24.36 16.50
C VAL A 135 -16.02 -25.34 17.37
N VAL A 136 -15.04 -25.99 16.77
CA VAL A 136 -14.01 -26.78 17.48
C VAL A 136 -12.67 -26.11 17.27
N SER A 137 -12.14 -25.47 18.30
CA SER A 137 -10.90 -24.70 18.23
C SER A 137 -9.86 -25.20 19.24
N LYS A 138 -8.57 -24.96 18.94
CA LYS A 138 -7.45 -25.27 19.83
C LYS A 138 -6.55 -24.05 19.97
N GLY A 139 -6.48 -23.51 21.19
CA GLY A 139 -5.62 -22.38 21.54
C GLY A 139 -6.42 -21.17 22.00
N ARG A 140 -5.83 -20.39 22.92
CA ARG A 140 -6.52 -19.29 23.62
C ARG A 140 -7.05 -18.18 22.69
N TYR A 141 -6.39 -17.93 21.56
CA TYR A 141 -6.74 -16.87 20.61
C TYR A 141 -7.14 -17.42 19.23
N ALA A 142 -7.44 -18.72 19.14
CA ALA A 142 -7.77 -19.37 17.88
C ALA A 142 -9.02 -18.77 17.20
N GLU A 143 -9.91 -18.20 18.00
CA GLU A 143 -11.16 -17.57 17.57
C GLU A 143 -11.12 -16.04 17.59
N LEU A 144 -9.95 -15.41 17.67
CA LEU A 144 -9.83 -13.95 17.81
C LEU A 144 -10.64 -13.15 16.77
N TYR A 145 -10.72 -13.67 15.55
CA TYR A 145 -11.44 -13.04 14.43
C TYR A 145 -12.77 -13.70 14.08
N THR A 146 -13.32 -14.56 14.95
CA THR A 146 -14.67 -15.11 14.74
C THR A 146 -15.69 -13.97 14.67
N ASP A 147 -16.66 -14.08 13.78
CA ASP A 147 -17.80 -13.17 13.70
C ASP A 147 -19.02 -13.68 14.48
N ALA A 148 -19.01 -14.92 14.97
CA ALA A 148 -20.10 -15.56 15.71
C ALA A 148 -20.40 -14.95 17.09
N ARG A 149 -19.43 -14.23 17.68
CA ARG A 149 -19.53 -13.67 19.03
C ARG A 149 -18.74 -12.39 19.21
N SER A 150 -18.99 -11.68 20.30
CA SER A 150 -18.14 -10.56 20.74
C SER A 150 -16.74 -11.03 21.18
N PHE A 151 -15.79 -10.08 21.22
CA PHE A 151 -14.47 -10.33 21.82
C PHE A 151 -14.61 -10.69 23.30
N ARG A 152 -13.80 -11.64 23.77
CA ARG A 152 -13.51 -11.76 25.20
C ARG A 152 -12.66 -10.58 25.67
N PRO A 153 -12.62 -10.26 26.98
CA PRO A 153 -11.81 -9.14 27.49
C PRO A 153 -10.32 -9.24 27.14
N ASP A 154 -9.75 -10.45 27.13
CA ASP A 154 -8.35 -10.67 26.78
C ASP A 154 -8.09 -10.58 25.27
N GLU A 155 -9.03 -11.00 24.43
CA GLU A 155 -8.99 -10.81 22.98
C GLU A 155 -9.10 -9.33 22.60
N GLN A 156 -10.02 -8.60 23.23
CA GLN A 156 -10.22 -7.18 22.99
C GLN A 156 -8.95 -6.39 23.32
N LYS A 157 -8.31 -6.70 24.45
CA LYS A 157 -7.04 -6.08 24.83
C LYS A 157 -5.96 -6.33 23.78
N LEU A 158 -5.78 -7.60 23.37
CA LEU A 158 -4.80 -7.96 22.33
C LEU A 158 -5.09 -7.24 21.00
N PHE A 159 -6.35 -7.16 20.60
CA PHE A 159 -6.77 -6.52 19.36
C PHE A 159 -6.47 -5.01 19.36
N VAL A 160 -6.69 -4.34 20.49
CA VAL A 160 -6.33 -2.93 20.68
C VAL A 160 -4.81 -2.75 20.66
N GLU A 161 -4.06 -3.59 21.37
CA GLU A 161 -2.60 -3.54 21.39
C GLU A 161 -1.99 -3.73 19.99
N GLN A 162 -2.55 -4.64 19.17
CA GLN A 162 -2.13 -4.82 17.78
C GLN A 162 -2.37 -3.57 16.93
N ALA A 163 -3.54 -2.94 17.06
CA ALA A 163 -3.84 -1.71 16.33
C ALA A 163 -2.93 -0.55 16.74
N GLN A 164 -2.62 -0.45 18.04
CA GLN A 164 -1.68 0.55 18.58
C GLN A 164 -0.24 0.29 18.15
N TYR A 165 0.19 -0.97 18.08
CA TYR A 165 1.54 -1.33 17.62
C TYR A 165 1.75 -1.00 16.14
N MET A 166 0.71 -1.12 15.32
CA MET A 166 0.77 -0.79 13.89
C MET A 166 0.78 0.72 13.61
N TYR A 167 0.38 1.56 14.56
CA TYR A 167 0.31 3.01 14.41
C TYR A 167 1.61 3.68 14.86
#